data_AF-A0A946QZJ5-F1
#
_entry.id   AF-A0A946QZJ5-F1
#
_cell.length_a   1.000
_cell.length_b   1.000
_cell.length_c   1.000
_cell.angle_alpha   90.00
_cell.angle_beta   90.00
_cell.angle_gamma   90.00
#
_symmetry.space_group_name_H-M   'P 1'
#
loop_
_entity.id
_entity.type
_entity.pdbx_description
1 polymer ?
#
loop_
_entity_poly.entity_id
_entity_poly.type
_entity_poly.pdbx_seq_one_letter_code
_entity_poly.pdbx_strand_id
1 'polypeptide(L)'
;MEDEKKKKTKGVKEYDPNKFIETEPKLDEAAAKGTAVITFGRMNPITVGHEKLVNKVVSEAASRKGTPMVFLSHSEKPKTDPLSYDIKLKFAKKAFGKVIVKSKAKTIIEVAKSLSGKYETLVIVVGQDRLKEFGALMQKYNGKDYTFDKIEIVSAGSRDPDSDGVEGMSASKMRTLAASGDMDQFKKGLPKKLQRNAKEVYNAVRNGMDITEQLDEALSRAQRRKRAMAMRRAKARITAGRKRAAKRRATPDQLKGRAQRRALMKLKDKFSRHKRYADLEPAEKERVEKRVAKINRSRIQRMAQKELIYVKRADRDKFKKTKAESFSAWLEAKMTNPQDADVKDRPGTQPKPYYKGVAKDKKDDRARHFEKNAKKSDSDDSAYKPAPGDKEAKTKESKHTKKARAMGYTEDLNWEELIEGLDEGLWGQRVSKRPHMLMDKNN
;
A
#
# COMPACT_ATOMS: atom_id res chain seq x y z
N MET A 1 -64.84 -29.08 -68.30
CA MET A 1 -63.79 -28.16 -67.84
C MET A 1 -64.06 -27.95 -66.36
N GLU A 2 -63.57 -28.89 -65.55
CA GLU A 2 -62.31 -28.73 -64.79
C GLU A 2 -62.43 -27.60 -63.78
N ASP A 3 -62.54 -27.95 -62.50
CA ASP A 3 -61.41 -27.74 -61.58
C ASP A 3 -61.65 -28.38 -60.21
N GLU A 4 -60.75 -29.29 -59.86
CA GLU A 4 -60.55 -29.83 -58.52
C GLU A 4 -59.90 -28.77 -57.62
N LYS A 5 -60.22 -28.77 -56.30
CA LYS A 5 -59.23 -29.07 -55.23
C LYS A 5 -59.71 -28.80 -53.79
N LYS A 6 -59.37 -29.79 -52.95
CA LYS A 6 -59.02 -29.75 -51.51
C LYS A 6 -60.15 -29.71 -50.46
N LYS A 7 -60.61 -30.91 -50.07
CA LYS A 7 -61.27 -31.18 -48.78
C LYS A 7 -60.29 -31.00 -47.61
N LYS A 8 -60.66 -30.17 -46.63
CA LYS A 8 -60.00 -30.04 -45.31
C LYS A 8 -60.40 -31.23 -44.43
N THR A 9 -59.43 -32.01 -43.95
CA THR A 9 -59.64 -33.06 -42.94
C THR A 9 -59.69 -32.46 -41.53
N LYS A 10 -60.67 -32.90 -40.75
CA LYS A 10 -60.92 -32.49 -39.36
C LYS A 10 -59.85 -33.06 -38.42
N GLY A 11 -59.44 -32.26 -37.43
CA GLY A 11 -58.38 -32.58 -36.47
C GLY A 11 -58.67 -33.80 -35.60
N VAL A 12 -57.64 -34.60 -35.38
CA VAL A 12 -57.60 -35.70 -34.40
C VAL A 12 -57.25 -35.11 -33.03
N LYS A 13 -58.02 -35.51 -32.01
CA LYS A 13 -57.96 -35.04 -30.63
C LYS A 13 -56.61 -35.36 -29.97
N GLU A 14 -56.11 -34.40 -29.20
CA GLU A 14 -54.95 -34.48 -28.31
C GLU A 14 -55.05 -35.67 -27.33
N TYR A 15 -53.94 -36.39 -27.18
CA TYR A 15 -53.76 -37.52 -26.26
C TYR A 15 -53.42 -37.01 -24.86
N ASP A 16 -54.25 -37.36 -23.87
CA ASP A 16 -54.07 -36.99 -22.46
C ASP A 16 -53.49 -38.19 -21.68
N PRO A 17 -52.20 -38.17 -21.29
CA PRO A 17 -51.51 -39.32 -20.69
C PRO A 17 -51.94 -39.64 -19.25
N ASN A 18 -52.84 -38.86 -18.65
CA ASN A 18 -53.25 -39.02 -17.25
C ASN A 18 -54.47 -39.95 -17.03
N LYS A 19 -54.92 -40.66 -18.06
CA LYS A 19 -56.18 -41.44 -18.01
C LYS A 19 -56.04 -42.97 -18.11
N PHE A 20 -54.84 -43.53 -18.00
CA PHE A 20 -54.66 -44.98 -17.89
C PHE A 20 -54.05 -45.35 -16.54
N ILE A 21 -54.79 -46.14 -15.77
CA ILE A 21 -54.35 -46.84 -14.57
C ILE A 21 -53.73 -48.15 -15.05
N GLU A 22 -52.45 -48.38 -14.75
CA GLU A 22 -51.75 -49.63 -15.03
C GLU A 22 -52.40 -50.77 -14.20
N THR A 23 -53.05 -51.72 -14.88
CA THR A 23 -53.79 -52.85 -14.28
C THR A 23 -53.01 -54.16 -14.28
N GLU A 24 -51.68 -54.11 -14.23
CA GLU A 24 -50.84 -55.28 -13.97
C GLU A 24 -50.22 -55.13 -12.57
N PRO A 25 -50.51 -56.02 -11.61
CA PRO A 25 -49.71 -56.07 -10.39
C PRO A 25 -48.34 -56.62 -10.78
N LYS A 26 -47.38 -55.74 -11.08
CA LYS A 26 -45.98 -56.10 -10.93
C LYS A 26 -45.78 -56.41 -9.46
N LEU A 27 -45.68 -57.70 -9.17
CA LEU A 27 -44.97 -58.19 -8.01
C LEU A 27 -43.57 -57.59 -8.07
N ASP A 28 -43.40 -56.41 -7.49
CA ASP A 28 -42.11 -56.00 -6.97
C ASP A 28 -41.81 -57.01 -5.84
N GLU A 29 -41.19 -58.11 -6.25
CA GLU A 29 -40.35 -58.96 -5.42
C GLU A 29 -39.79 -58.10 -4.30
N ALA A 30 -39.93 -58.54 -3.05
CA ALA A 30 -39.32 -57.91 -1.89
C ALA A 30 -37.90 -57.45 -2.26
N ALA A 31 -37.76 -56.18 -2.63
CA ALA A 31 -36.56 -55.68 -3.26
C ALA A 31 -35.52 -55.72 -2.15
N ALA A 32 -34.65 -56.73 -2.18
CA ALA A 32 -33.57 -56.91 -1.23
C ALA A 32 -32.97 -55.53 -0.97
N LYS A 33 -33.20 -54.99 0.24
CA LYS A 33 -32.91 -53.58 0.51
C LYS A 33 -31.41 -53.44 0.26
N GLY A 34 -31.03 -52.74 -0.80
CA GLY A 34 -29.70 -52.91 -1.40
C GLY A 34 -28.52 -52.57 -0.48
N THR A 35 -27.30 -52.62 -1.02
CA THR A 35 -26.11 -52.16 -0.28
C THR A 35 -25.88 -50.67 -0.50
N ALA A 36 -25.77 -49.88 0.57
CA ALA A 36 -25.31 -48.50 0.51
C ALA A 36 -23.81 -48.43 0.81
N VAL A 37 -23.01 -47.92 -0.12
CA VAL A 37 -21.58 -47.68 0.10
C VAL A 37 -21.35 -46.19 0.26
N ILE A 38 -20.99 -45.79 1.48
CA ILE A 38 -20.94 -44.38 1.84
C ILE A 38 -19.57 -43.94 2.32
N THR A 39 -19.33 -42.63 2.20
CA THR A 39 -18.29 -41.97 2.97
C THR A 39 -18.77 -40.62 3.48
N PHE A 40 -18.19 -40.19 4.60
CA PHE A 40 -18.50 -38.94 5.26
C PHE A 40 -17.22 -38.14 5.51
N GLY A 41 -17.17 -36.91 4.99
CA GLY A 41 -15.95 -36.08 5.07
C GLY A 41 -16.24 -34.59 5.22
N ARG A 42 -15.24 -33.84 5.72
CA ARG A 42 -15.32 -32.37 5.81
C ARG A 42 -15.01 -31.68 4.48
N MET A 43 -14.08 -32.23 3.71
CA MET A 43 -13.66 -31.74 2.39
C MET A 43 -13.35 -30.22 2.33
N ASN A 44 -12.52 -29.75 3.27
CA ASN A 44 -12.30 -28.31 3.49
C ASN A 44 -10.83 -27.87 3.47
N PRO A 45 -10.20 -27.68 2.29
CA PRO A 45 -10.75 -27.92 0.94
C PRO A 45 -10.61 -29.38 0.48
N ILE A 46 -11.19 -29.68 -0.69
CA ILE A 46 -11.03 -30.97 -1.38
C ILE A 46 -9.57 -31.14 -1.80
N THR A 47 -9.05 -32.37 -1.71
CA THR A 47 -7.66 -32.72 -2.02
C THR A 47 -7.58 -34.04 -2.79
N VAL A 48 -6.41 -34.37 -3.35
CA VAL A 48 -6.14 -35.67 -4.00
C VAL A 48 -6.42 -36.86 -3.04
N GLY A 49 -6.22 -36.70 -1.73
CA GLY A 49 -6.57 -37.74 -0.75
C GLY A 49 -8.06 -38.10 -0.75
N HIS A 50 -8.92 -37.09 -0.91
CA HIS A 50 -10.37 -37.32 -1.01
C HIS A 50 -10.72 -38.04 -2.32
N GLU A 51 -9.98 -37.79 -3.39
CA GLU A 51 -10.16 -38.50 -4.67
C GLU A 51 -9.87 -40.01 -4.53
N LYS A 52 -8.78 -40.37 -3.84
CA LYS A 52 -8.49 -41.79 -3.54
C LYS A 52 -9.64 -42.45 -2.78
N LEU A 53 -10.18 -41.76 -1.76
CA LEU A 53 -11.28 -42.27 -0.96
C LEU A 53 -12.57 -42.44 -1.79
N VAL A 54 -12.95 -41.43 -2.58
CA VAL A 54 -14.16 -41.49 -3.41
C VAL A 54 -14.05 -42.57 -4.49
N ASN A 55 -12.87 -42.75 -5.08
CA ASN A 55 -12.65 -43.83 -6.04
C ASN A 55 -12.84 -45.21 -5.40
N LYS A 56 -12.39 -45.39 -4.14
CA LYS A 56 -12.61 -46.62 -3.39
C LYS A 56 -14.10 -46.86 -3.08
N VAL A 57 -14.86 -45.81 -2.74
CA VAL A 57 -16.32 -45.90 -2.58
C VAL A 57 -16.99 -46.40 -3.86
N VAL A 58 -16.61 -45.83 -5.01
CA VAL A 58 -17.16 -46.24 -6.30
C VAL A 58 -16.77 -47.69 -6.64
N SER A 59 -15.53 -48.10 -6.38
CA SER A 59 -15.10 -49.48 -6.64
C SER A 59 -15.82 -50.49 -5.74
N GLU A 60 -15.94 -50.22 -4.44
CA GLU A 60 -16.64 -51.11 -3.49
C GLU A 60 -18.13 -51.19 -3.82
N ALA A 61 -18.74 -50.08 -4.23
CA ALA A 61 -20.11 -50.05 -4.69
C ALA A 61 -20.30 -50.91 -5.94
N ALA A 62 -19.40 -50.81 -6.93
CA ALA A 62 -19.47 -51.63 -8.13
C ALA A 62 -19.34 -53.13 -7.81
N SER A 63 -18.38 -53.51 -6.96
CA SER A 63 -18.16 -54.92 -6.58
C SER A 63 -19.36 -55.53 -5.84
N ARG A 64 -20.05 -54.72 -5.02
CA ARG A 64 -21.16 -55.18 -4.18
C ARG A 64 -22.54 -54.90 -4.79
N LYS A 65 -22.58 -54.43 -6.05
CA LYS A 65 -23.80 -53.92 -6.72
C LYS A 65 -24.57 -52.89 -5.86
N GLY A 66 -23.82 -52.13 -5.06
CA GLY A 66 -24.35 -51.14 -4.14
C GLY A 66 -24.45 -49.74 -4.76
N THR A 67 -25.13 -48.84 -4.06
CA THR A 67 -25.23 -47.43 -4.46
C THR A 67 -24.12 -46.61 -3.80
N PRO A 68 -23.21 -45.95 -4.56
CA PRO A 68 -22.17 -45.12 -4.00
C PRO A 68 -22.73 -43.74 -3.61
N MET A 69 -22.53 -43.32 -2.36
CA MET A 69 -22.96 -42.00 -1.87
C MET A 69 -21.88 -41.31 -1.04
N VAL A 70 -21.60 -40.05 -1.33
CA VAL A 70 -20.64 -39.25 -0.58
C VAL A 70 -21.37 -38.12 0.11
N PHE A 71 -21.25 -38.07 1.44
CA PHE A 71 -21.85 -37.05 2.29
C PHE A 71 -20.79 -36.10 2.84
N LEU A 72 -21.16 -34.83 2.96
CA LEU A 72 -20.30 -33.77 3.45
C LEU A 72 -20.77 -33.27 4.80
N SER A 73 -19.83 -32.99 5.71
CA SER A 73 -20.15 -32.35 6.99
C SER A 73 -20.56 -30.90 6.80
N HIS A 74 -21.49 -30.43 7.63
CA HIS A 74 -21.95 -29.05 7.68
C HIS A 74 -21.08 -28.14 8.60
N SER A 75 -19.97 -28.66 9.15
CA SER A 75 -19.06 -27.86 9.98
C SER A 75 -18.49 -26.66 9.20
N GLU A 76 -18.53 -25.49 9.82
CA GLU A 76 -18.01 -24.22 9.31
C GLU A 76 -17.32 -23.47 10.44
N LYS A 77 -16.00 -23.29 10.31
CA LYS A 77 -15.12 -22.66 11.29
C LYS A 77 -13.99 -21.97 10.53
N PRO A 78 -13.78 -20.66 10.64
CA PRO A 78 -12.85 -19.94 9.76
C PRO A 78 -11.45 -20.55 9.64
N LYS A 79 -10.88 -21.08 10.74
CA LYS A 79 -9.51 -21.64 10.73
C LYS A 79 -9.42 -23.10 10.26
N THR A 80 -10.37 -23.94 10.68
CA THR A 80 -10.31 -25.40 10.43
C THR A 80 -11.16 -25.80 9.24
N ASP A 81 -12.31 -25.13 9.09
CA ASP A 81 -13.35 -25.42 8.12
C ASP A 81 -13.85 -24.12 7.45
N PRO A 82 -13.01 -23.43 6.64
CA PRO A 82 -13.33 -22.12 6.06
C PRO A 82 -14.46 -22.12 5.03
N LEU A 83 -14.71 -23.24 4.34
CA LEU A 83 -15.75 -23.31 3.31
C LEU A 83 -17.12 -23.68 3.88
N SER A 84 -18.14 -22.91 3.50
CA SER A 84 -19.56 -23.20 3.79
C SER A 84 -20.06 -24.47 3.08
N TYR A 85 -21.16 -25.04 3.56
CA TYR A 85 -21.72 -26.29 3.02
C TYR A 85 -22.00 -26.23 1.52
N ASP A 86 -22.65 -25.16 1.05
CA ASP A 86 -23.01 -25.03 -0.37
C ASP A 86 -21.78 -24.88 -1.27
N ILE A 87 -20.75 -24.18 -0.79
CA ILE A 87 -19.48 -24.02 -1.53
C ILE A 87 -18.76 -25.37 -1.61
N LYS A 88 -18.70 -26.13 -0.51
CA LYS A 88 -18.14 -27.50 -0.50
C LYS A 88 -18.89 -28.40 -1.49
N LEU A 89 -20.21 -28.37 -1.47
CA LEU A 89 -21.06 -29.16 -2.37
C LEU A 89 -20.81 -28.80 -3.84
N LYS A 90 -20.68 -27.50 -4.15
CA LYS A 90 -20.36 -27.01 -5.50
C LYS A 90 -19.04 -27.58 -5.99
N PHE A 91 -17.97 -27.50 -5.21
CA PHE A 91 -16.66 -28.02 -5.61
C PHE A 91 -16.62 -29.54 -5.63
N ALA A 92 -17.29 -30.22 -4.69
CA ALA A 92 -17.34 -31.67 -4.64
C ALA A 92 -18.08 -32.25 -5.84
N LYS A 93 -19.22 -31.67 -6.24
CA LYS A 93 -19.94 -32.06 -7.45
C LYS A 93 -19.10 -31.84 -8.71
N LYS A 94 -18.34 -30.75 -8.79
CA LYS A 94 -17.39 -30.51 -9.89
C LYS A 94 -16.28 -31.56 -9.94
N ALA A 95 -15.76 -31.99 -8.79
CA ALA A 95 -14.67 -32.97 -8.71
C ALA A 95 -15.14 -34.42 -8.94
N PHE A 96 -16.24 -34.82 -8.32
CA PHE A 96 -16.65 -36.22 -8.17
C PHE A 96 -17.98 -36.56 -8.86
N GLY A 97 -18.73 -35.57 -9.34
CA GLY A 97 -19.96 -35.78 -10.10
C GLY A 97 -21.18 -36.15 -9.24
N LYS A 98 -22.03 -37.04 -9.78
CA LYS A 98 -23.35 -37.39 -9.21
C LYS A 98 -23.30 -38.18 -7.90
N VAL A 99 -22.12 -38.67 -7.51
CA VAL A 99 -21.91 -39.45 -6.26
C VAL A 99 -22.08 -38.58 -5.02
N ILE A 100 -21.97 -37.25 -5.15
CA ILE A 100 -22.14 -36.31 -4.04
C ILE A 100 -23.63 -36.05 -3.77
N VAL A 101 -24.09 -36.42 -2.58
CA VAL A 101 -25.48 -36.26 -2.16
C VAL A 101 -25.64 -34.97 -1.35
N LYS A 102 -26.62 -34.13 -1.72
CA LYS A 102 -27.05 -32.99 -0.90
C LYS A 102 -27.97 -33.52 0.19
N SER A 103 -27.61 -33.31 1.45
CA SER A 103 -28.40 -33.75 2.61
C SER A 103 -28.53 -32.61 3.62
N LYS A 104 -29.54 -32.69 4.48
CA LYS A 104 -29.66 -31.84 5.67
C LYS A 104 -28.91 -32.44 6.88
N ALA A 105 -28.50 -33.71 6.79
CA ALA A 105 -27.83 -34.44 7.85
C ALA A 105 -26.43 -33.86 8.12
N LYS A 106 -26.20 -33.43 9.37
CA LYS A 106 -24.95 -32.78 9.80
C LYS A 106 -23.87 -33.77 10.21
N THR A 107 -24.29 -34.94 10.69
CA THR A 107 -23.44 -35.98 11.28
C THR A 107 -23.60 -37.31 10.53
N ILE A 108 -22.62 -38.21 10.66
CA ILE A 108 -22.71 -39.54 10.04
C ILE A 108 -23.87 -40.37 10.63
N ILE A 109 -24.21 -40.17 11.89
CA ILE A 109 -25.33 -40.85 12.56
C ILE A 109 -26.65 -40.43 11.91
N GLU A 110 -26.86 -39.13 11.67
CA GLU A 110 -28.04 -38.63 10.95
C GLU A 110 -28.10 -39.15 9.50
N VAL A 111 -26.94 -39.29 8.84
CA VAL A 111 -26.87 -39.92 7.52
C VAL A 111 -27.32 -41.38 7.60
N ALA A 112 -26.80 -42.14 8.57
CA ALA A 112 -27.19 -43.53 8.80
C ALA A 112 -28.69 -43.65 9.09
N LYS A 113 -29.28 -42.75 9.91
CA LYS A 113 -30.73 -42.65 10.13
C LYS A 113 -31.50 -42.46 8.83
N SER A 114 -31.03 -41.58 7.94
CA SER A 114 -31.71 -41.30 6.66
C SER A 114 -31.67 -42.45 5.65
N LEU A 115 -30.74 -43.38 5.84
CA LEU A 115 -30.53 -44.58 5.01
C LEU A 115 -31.15 -45.84 5.63
N SER A 116 -31.38 -45.84 6.95
CA SER A 116 -32.04 -46.92 7.66
C SER A 116 -33.46 -47.12 7.10
N GLY A 117 -33.82 -48.38 6.87
CA GLY A 117 -35.09 -48.77 6.22
C GLY A 117 -35.06 -48.78 4.69
N LYS A 118 -34.13 -48.06 4.04
CA LYS A 118 -33.95 -48.07 2.57
C LYS A 118 -32.93 -49.08 2.08
N TYR A 119 -31.98 -49.44 2.94
CA TYR A 119 -30.87 -50.34 2.65
C TYR A 119 -30.71 -51.33 3.83
N GLU A 120 -30.43 -52.60 3.57
CA GLU A 120 -30.12 -53.62 4.61
C GLU A 120 -28.67 -53.52 5.04
N THR A 121 -27.76 -53.35 4.07
CA THR A 121 -26.32 -53.38 4.28
C THR A 121 -25.71 -51.99 4.12
N LEU A 122 -24.97 -51.55 5.13
CA LEU A 122 -24.22 -50.28 5.12
C LEU A 122 -22.72 -50.54 5.11
N VAL A 123 -22.05 -50.12 4.04
CA VAL A 123 -20.59 -50.17 3.90
C VAL A 123 -20.04 -48.75 4.01
N ILE A 124 -19.16 -48.50 4.98
CA ILE A 124 -18.57 -47.18 5.19
C ILE A 124 -17.09 -47.24 4.84
N VAL A 125 -16.69 -46.41 3.88
CA VAL A 125 -15.29 -46.29 3.47
C VAL A 125 -14.65 -45.11 4.21
N VAL A 126 -13.60 -45.39 4.98
CA VAL A 126 -12.87 -44.41 5.80
C VAL A 126 -11.35 -44.55 5.61
N GLY A 127 -10.61 -43.53 6.03
CA GLY A 127 -9.16 -43.64 6.17
C GLY A 127 -8.77 -44.64 7.27
N GLN A 128 -7.60 -45.23 7.14
CA GLN A 128 -7.10 -46.23 8.10
C GLN A 128 -7.00 -45.67 9.54
N ASP A 129 -6.68 -44.39 9.66
CA ASP A 129 -6.56 -43.64 10.92
C ASP A 129 -7.85 -43.64 11.74
N ARG A 130 -9.02 -43.73 11.10
CA ARG A 130 -10.32 -43.66 11.78
C ARG A 130 -11.13 -44.95 11.77
N LEU A 131 -10.57 -46.05 11.24
CA LEU A 131 -11.28 -47.32 11.07
C LEU A 131 -11.84 -47.86 12.39
N LYS A 132 -11.01 -47.88 13.45
CA LYS A 132 -11.42 -48.33 14.79
C LYS A 132 -12.48 -47.42 15.43
N GLU A 133 -12.31 -46.10 15.28
CA GLU A 133 -13.23 -45.09 15.84
C GLU A 133 -14.63 -45.21 15.21
N PHE A 134 -14.71 -45.30 13.88
CA PHE A 134 -15.99 -45.48 13.19
C PHE A 134 -16.60 -46.86 13.46
N GLY A 135 -15.81 -47.91 13.65
CA GLY A 135 -16.29 -49.24 14.06
C GLY A 135 -17.09 -49.19 15.35
N ALA A 136 -16.45 -48.70 16.41
CA ALA A 136 -17.09 -48.57 17.70
C ALA A 136 -18.30 -47.62 17.65
N LEU A 137 -18.19 -46.49 16.94
CA LEU A 137 -19.28 -45.52 16.83
C LEU A 137 -20.50 -46.13 16.14
N MET A 138 -20.30 -46.77 14.99
CA MET A 138 -21.42 -47.24 14.18
C MET A 138 -22.12 -48.45 14.80
N GLN A 139 -21.38 -49.31 15.49
CA GLN A 139 -21.97 -50.43 16.24
C GLN A 139 -22.73 -49.97 17.48
N LYS A 140 -22.22 -48.97 18.21
CA LYS A 140 -22.84 -48.45 19.44
C LYS A 140 -24.25 -47.89 19.23
N TYR A 141 -24.51 -47.29 18.07
CA TYR A 141 -25.79 -46.66 17.73
C TYR A 141 -26.69 -47.54 16.84
N ASN A 142 -26.20 -48.68 16.34
CA ASN A 142 -27.02 -49.65 15.61
C ASN A 142 -27.98 -50.36 16.58
N GLY A 143 -29.27 -50.45 16.23
CA GLY A 143 -30.33 -50.95 17.11
C GLY A 143 -30.91 -49.91 18.07
N LYS A 144 -30.35 -48.69 18.13
CA LYS A 144 -30.87 -47.58 18.94
C LYS A 144 -31.41 -46.46 18.07
N ASP A 145 -30.51 -45.89 17.28
CA ASP A 145 -30.77 -44.70 16.47
C ASP A 145 -31.11 -45.07 15.02
N TYR A 146 -30.53 -46.16 14.52
CA TYR A 146 -30.78 -46.73 13.20
C TYR A 146 -30.61 -48.25 13.27
N THR A 147 -31.17 -48.96 12.30
CA THR A 147 -31.06 -50.42 12.18
C THR A 147 -30.57 -50.80 10.79
N PHE A 148 -29.47 -51.56 10.75
CA PHE A 148 -28.92 -52.25 9.59
C PHE A 148 -28.56 -53.68 9.96
N ASP A 149 -28.78 -54.60 9.03
CA ASP A 149 -28.52 -56.04 9.21
C ASP A 149 -27.01 -56.31 9.20
N LYS A 150 -26.28 -55.57 8.35
CA LYS A 150 -24.83 -55.66 8.26
C LYS A 150 -24.19 -54.28 8.11
N ILE A 151 -23.25 -53.96 8.99
CA ILE A 151 -22.41 -52.77 8.91
C ILE A 151 -20.97 -53.21 8.70
N GLU A 152 -20.38 -52.81 7.57
CA GLU A 152 -18.98 -53.07 7.26
C GLU A 152 -18.21 -51.77 7.12
N ILE A 153 -16.97 -51.75 7.62
CA ILE A 153 -16.10 -50.58 7.52
C ILE A 153 -14.85 -50.97 6.77
N VAL A 154 -14.66 -50.33 5.62
CA VAL A 154 -13.58 -50.64 4.68
C VAL A 154 -12.56 -49.51 4.71
N SER A 155 -11.28 -49.87 4.77
CA SER A 155 -10.19 -48.92 4.66
C SER A 155 -9.99 -48.47 3.21
N ALA A 156 -9.79 -47.17 3.01
CA ALA A 156 -9.31 -46.61 1.75
C ALA A 156 -7.79 -46.75 1.54
N GLY A 157 -7.08 -47.35 2.52
CA GLY A 157 -5.62 -47.52 2.54
C GLY A 157 -4.90 -46.58 3.51
N SER A 158 -3.63 -46.88 3.79
CA SER A 158 -2.71 -45.96 4.49
C SER A 158 -2.36 -44.79 3.58
N ARG A 159 -2.24 -43.61 4.18
CA ARG A 159 -1.58 -42.47 3.54
C ARG A 159 -0.29 -42.21 4.29
N ASP A 160 0.82 -42.11 3.55
CA ASP A 160 2.05 -41.58 4.11
C ASP A 160 1.87 -40.06 4.33
N PRO A 161 1.78 -39.59 5.59
CA PRO A 161 1.56 -38.18 5.89
C PRO A 161 2.77 -37.30 5.53
N ASP A 162 3.97 -37.90 5.48
CA ASP A 162 5.26 -37.24 5.35
C ASP A 162 5.78 -37.27 3.90
N SER A 163 5.08 -37.94 2.99
CA SER A 163 5.42 -37.93 1.56
C SER A 163 5.34 -36.50 1.00
N ASP A 164 6.48 -35.99 0.52
CA ASP A 164 6.60 -34.70 -0.17
C ASP A 164 5.85 -34.64 -1.51
N GLY A 165 5.38 -35.79 -2.00
CA GLY A 165 4.60 -35.90 -3.23
C GLY A 165 3.15 -35.38 -3.10
N VAL A 166 2.43 -35.44 -4.23
CA VAL A 166 0.99 -35.10 -4.31
C VAL A 166 0.12 -35.95 -3.38
N GLU A 167 0.64 -37.10 -2.95
CA GLU A 167 -0.05 -38.07 -2.11
C GLU A 167 -0.13 -37.63 -0.64
N GLY A 168 0.85 -36.86 -0.14
CA GLY A 168 0.86 -36.28 1.21
C GLY A 168 0.00 -35.02 1.36
N MET A 169 -0.68 -34.56 0.30
CA MET A 169 -1.43 -33.30 0.35
C MET A 169 -2.71 -33.40 1.21
N SER A 170 -2.68 -32.82 2.40
CA SER A 170 -3.82 -32.81 3.35
C SER A 170 -4.62 -31.51 3.26
N ALA A 171 -5.86 -31.51 3.74
CA ALA A 171 -6.67 -30.29 3.77
C ALA A 171 -6.00 -29.18 4.61
N SER A 172 -5.33 -29.55 5.70
CA SER A 172 -4.55 -28.61 6.53
C SER A 172 -3.38 -28.01 5.76
N LYS A 173 -2.60 -28.83 5.03
CA LYS A 173 -1.51 -28.34 4.16
C LYS A 173 -2.05 -27.45 3.04
N MET A 174 -3.22 -27.75 2.49
CA MET A 174 -3.87 -26.89 1.49
C MET A 174 -4.29 -25.54 2.05
N ARG A 175 -4.78 -25.48 3.30
CA ARG A 175 -5.09 -24.21 3.96
C ARG A 175 -3.82 -23.38 4.24
N THR A 176 -2.72 -24.01 4.62
CA THR A 176 -1.44 -23.29 4.81
C THR A 176 -0.88 -22.77 3.49
N LEU A 177 -0.93 -23.55 2.41
CA LEU A 177 -0.56 -23.09 1.06
C LEU A 177 -1.46 -21.93 0.59
N ALA A 178 -2.76 -22.03 0.87
CA ALA A 178 -3.70 -20.95 0.60
C ALA A 178 -3.39 -19.70 1.44
N ALA A 179 -2.92 -19.83 2.67
CA ALA A 179 -2.51 -18.71 3.51
C ALA A 179 -1.18 -18.09 3.06
N SER A 180 -0.21 -18.92 2.65
CA SER A 180 1.13 -18.49 2.27
C SER A 180 1.22 -17.82 0.91
N GLY A 181 0.20 -17.94 0.05
CA GLY A 181 0.26 -17.38 -1.30
C GLY A 181 0.66 -18.38 -2.39
N ASP A 182 0.91 -19.65 -2.04
CA ASP A 182 1.48 -20.64 -2.95
C ASP A 182 0.41 -21.34 -3.79
N MET A 183 0.00 -20.66 -4.86
CA MET A 183 -1.03 -21.14 -5.79
C MET A 183 -0.60 -22.38 -6.59
N ASP A 184 0.69 -22.52 -6.90
CA ASP A 184 1.19 -23.60 -7.77
C ASP A 184 1.18 -24.94 -7.04
N GLN A 185 1.65 -24.98 -5.80
CA GLN A 185 1.54 -26.17 -4.96
C GLN A 185 0.09 -26.46 -4.59
N PHE A 186 -0.71 -25.43 -4.33
CA PHE A 186 -2.14 -25.60 -4.07
C PHE A 186 -2.84 -26.27 -5.25
N LYS A 187 -2.57 -25.85 -6.49
CA LYS A 187 -3.16 -26.47 -7.68
C LYS A 187 -2.79 -27.95 -7.80
N LYS A 188 -1.54 -28.33 -7.53
CA LYS A 188 -1.10 -29.75 -7.55
C LYS A 188 -1.87 -30.59 -6.53
N GLY A 189 -2.20 -30.00 -5.38
CA GLY A 189 -2.93 -30.64 -4.30
C GLY A 189 -4.42 -30.94 -4.54
N LEU A 190 -5.01 -30.40 -5.62
CA LEU A 190 -6.41 -30.60 -5.98
C LEU A 190 -6.58 -31.80 -6.93
N PRO A 191 -7.74 -32.49 -6.89
CA PRO A 191 -8.09 -33.52 -7.87
C PRO A 191 -8.00 -33.01 -9.30
N LYS A 192 -7.57 -33.85 -10.24
CA LYS A 192 -7.29 -33.46 -11.64
C LYS A 192 -8.44 -32.67 -12.27
N LYS A 193 -9.69 -33.09 -12.04
CA LYS A 193 -10.90 -32.42 -12.55
C LYS A 193 -11.12 -31.02 -11.98
N LEU A 194 -10.66 -30.78 -10.76
CA LEU A 194 -10.84 -29.50 -10.05
C LEU A 194 -9.67 -28.54 -10.27
N GLN A 195 -8.52 -29.00 -10.79
CA GLN A 195 -7.35 -28.16 -11.06
C GLN A 195 -7.61 -27.02 -12.04
N ARG A 196 -8.56 -27.18 -12.98
CA ARG A 196 -8.99 -26.10 -13.89
C ARG A 196 -9.65 -24.94 -13.15
N ASN A 197 -10.36 -25.25 -12.06
CA ASN A 197 -11.01 -24.27 -11.18
C ASN A 197 -10.17 -23.97 -9.93
N ALA A 198 -8.88 -24.30 -9.92
CA ALA A 198 -8.04 -24.15 -8.74
C ALA A 198 -8.09 -22.74 -8.15
N LYS A 199 -8.13 -21.71 -9.00
CA LYS A 199 -8.20 -20.30 -8.57
C LYS A 199 -9.50 -19.99 -7.82
N GLU A 200 -10.61 -20.56 -8.25
CA GLU A 200 -11.91 -20.39 -7.58
C GLU A 200 -11.90 -21.04 -6.19
N VAL A 201 -11.34 -22.25 -6.10
CA VAL A 201 -11.21 -22.98 -4.82
C VAL A 201 -10.25 -22.25 -3.88
N TYR A 202 -9.09 -21.83 -4.39
CA TYR A 202 -8.08 -21.10 -3.65
C TYR A 202 -8.64 -19.80 -3.05
N ASN A 203 -9.34 -19.00 -3.86
CA ASN A 203 -9.97 -17.77 -3.41
C ASN A 203 -11.09 -18.05 -2.40
N ALA A 204 -11.90 -19.09 -2.61
CA ALA A 204 -12.95 -19.46 -1.65
C ALA A 204 -12.36 -19.86 -0.29
N VAL A 205 -11.26 -20.62 -0.28
CA VAL A 205 -10.56 -21.01 0.96
C VAL A 205 -10.00 -19.78 1.66
N ARG A 206 -9.33 -18.89 0.91
CA ARG A 206 -8.78 -17.64 1.47
C ARG A 206 -9.87 -16.74 2.04
N ASN A 207 -10.97 -16.56 1.31
CA ASN A 207 -12.12 -15.78 1.77
C ASN A 207 -12.73 -16.38 3.03
N GLY A 208 -12.90 -17.70 3.09
CA GLY A 208 -13.44 -18.38 4.27
C GLY A 208 -12.51 -18.38 5.48
N MET A 209 -11.20 -18.16 5.27
CA MET A 209 -10.22 -17.92 6.33
C MET A 209 -10.07 -16.42 6.68
N ASP A 210 -10.91 -15.55 6.13
CA ASP A 210 -10.80 -14.09 6.22
C ASP A 210 -9.45 -13.53 5.73
N ILE A 211 -8.77 -14.27 4.86
CA ILE A 211 -7.53 -13.85 4.20
C ILE A 211 -7.94 -13.08 2.94
N THR A 212 -8.41 -11.86 3.15
CA THR A 212 -8.61 -10.92 2.04
C THR A 212 -7.28 -10.72 1.34
N GLU A 213 -7.24 -10.88 0.01
CA GLU A 213 -6.17 -10.27 -0.80
C GLU A 213 -6.18 -8.78 -0.51
N GLN A 214 -5.33 -8.35 0.43
CA GLN A 214 -4.63 -7.11 0.23
C GLN A 214 -3.93 -7.30 -1.12
N LEU A 215 -4.48 -6.69 -2.17
CA LEU A 215 -3.69 -6.05 -3.23
C LEU A 215 -2.32 -5.76 -2.66
N ASP A 216 -1.23 -6.13 -3.34
CA ASP A 216 0.16 -5.88 -2.92
C ASP A 216 0.38 -4.42 -2.51
N GLU A 217 -0.07 -4.10 -1.31
CA GLU A 217 0.13 -2.88 -0.61
C GLU A 217 1.46 -3.15 0.03
N ALA A 218 2.53 -2.67 -0.59
CA ALA A 218 3.91 -2.82 -0.14
C ALA A 218 4.18 -2.51 1.36
N LEU A 219 3.16 -2.03 2.09
CA LEU A 219 3.10 -1.82 3.53
C LEU A 219 1.70 -2.16 4.08
N SER A 220 1.66 -2.89 5.19
CA SER A 220 0.44 -3.18 5.95
C SER A 220 -0.26 -1.91 6.45
N ARG A 221 -1.58 -1.98 6.73
CA ARG A 221 -2.34 -0.84 7.30
C ARG A 221 -1.69 -0.23 8.54
N ALA A 222 -1.12 -1.07 9.42
CA ALA A 222 -0.38 -0.61 10.59
C ALA A 222 0.91 0.12 10.20
N GLN A 223 1.68 -0.43 9.25
CA GLN A 223 2.90 0.21 8.74
C GLN A 223 2.62 1.55 8.05
N ARG A 224 1.50 1.68 7.33
CA ARG A 224 1.05 2.95 6.74
C ARG A 224 0.73 3.99 7.78
N ARG A 225 -0.04 3.63 8.81
CA ARG A 225 -0.33 4.54 9.94
C ARG A 225 0.95 4.99 10.60
N LYS A 226 1.90 4.07 10.84
CA LYS A 226 3.22 4.39 11.39
C LYS A 226 4.01 5.35 10.50
N ARG A 227 4.07 5.10 9.18
CA ARG A 227 4.73 5.99 8.20
C ARG A 227 4.04 7.35 8.07
N ALA A 228 2.71 7.38 8.06
CA ALA A 228 1.92 8.60 8.01
C ALA A 228 2.19 9.47 9.25
N MET A 229 2.20 8.87 10.44
CA MET A 229 2.54 9.55 11.69
C MET A 229 3.99 10.05 11.69
N ALA A 230 4.95 9.25 11.21
CA ALA A 230 6.34 9.66 11.05
C ALA A 230 6.49 10.85 10.08
N MET A 231 5.80 10.81 8.94
CA MET A 231 5.78 11.91 7.95
C MET A 231 5.09 13.16 8.50
N ARG A 232 4.03 13.00 9.31
CA ARG A 232 3.36 14.11 9.99
C ARG A 232 4.31 14.80 10.97
N ARG A 233 5.02 14.03 11.79
CA ARG A 233 6.06 14.55 12.70
C ARG A 233 7.20 15.23 11.92
N ALA A 234 7.63 14.65 10.80
CA ALA A 234 8.70 15.20 9.97
C ALA A 234 8.26 16.36 9.06
N LYS A 235 6.96 16.68 8.94
CA LYS A 235 6.41 17.66 7.99
C LYS A 235 7.09 19.02 8.11
N ALA A 236 7.20 19.56 9.32
CA ALA A 236 7.86 20.84 9.56
C ALA A 236 9.35 20.81 9.12
N ARG A 237 10.08 19.77 9.50
CA ARG A 237 11.49 19.61 9.12
C ARG A 237 11.68 19.47 7.60
N ILE A 238 10.82 18.70 6.93
CA ILE A 238 10.85 18.50 5.48
C ILE A 238 10.50 19.81 4.75
N THR A 239 9.49 20.54 5.20
CA THR A 239 9.12 21.83 4.58
C THR A 239 10.23 22.87 4.74
N ALA A 240 10.84 23.00 5.93
CA ALA A 240 12.00 23.86 6.14
C ALA A 240 13.21 23.44 5.30
N GLY A 241 13.47 22.13 5.19
CA GLY A 241 14.52 21.58 4.32
C GLY A 241 14.28 21.90 2.84
N ARG A 242 13.04 21.76 2.36
CA ARG A 242 12.64 22.13 0.98
C ARG A 242 12.80 23.62 0.72
N LYS A 243 12.43 24.49 1.67
CA LYS A 243 12.63 25.95 1.56
C LYS A 243 14.12 26.29 1.47
N ARG A 244 14.97 25.68 2.29
CA ARG A 244 16.44 25.87 2.22
C ARG A 244 17.04 25.36 0.90
N ALA A 245 16.60 24.19 0.43
CA ALA A 245 17.06 23.63 -0.85
C ALA A 245 16.63 24.49 -2.05
N ALA A 246 15.45 25.10 -2.02
CA ALA A 246 14.96 25.99 -3.09
C ALA A 246 15.79 27.27 -3.25
N LYS A 247 16.55 27.66 -2.21
CA LYS A 247 17.49 28.79 -2.25
C LYS A 247 18.87 28.42 -2.81
N ARG A 248 19.13 27.14 -3.07
CA ARG A 248 20.41 26.65 -3.63
C ARG A 248 20.22 26.25 -5.09
N ARG A 249 21.27 26.42 -5.91
CA ARG A 249 21.29 25.90 -7.28
C ARG A 249 21.32 24.37 -7.27
N ALA A 250 20.60 23.73 -8.19
CA ALA A 250 20.64 22.28 -8.32
C ALA A 250 22.00 21.82 -8.85
N THR A 251 22.47 20.65 -8.41
CA THR A 251 23.71 20.06 -8.93
C THR A 251 23.51 19.52 -10.35
N PRO A 252 24.57 19.40 -11.18
CA PRO A 252 24.47 18.85 -12.54
C PRO A 252 23.77 17.48 -12.60
N ASP A 253 24.00 16.59 -11.63
CA ASP A 253 23.38 15.26 -11.60
C ASP A 253 21.90 15.32 -11.23
N GLN A 254 21.50 16.23 -10.35
CA GLN A 254 20.09 16.48 -10.08
C GLN A 254 19.37 16.99 -11.34
N LEU A 255 20.02 17.85 -12.13
CA LEU A 255 19.47 18.35 -13.40
C LEU A 255 19.35 17.23 -14.44
N LYS A 256 20.35 16.36 -14.57
CA LYS A 256 20.29 15.15 -15.42
C LYS A 256 19.14 14.24 -15.01
N GLY A 257 18.98 13.97 -13.71
CA GLY A 257 17.89 13.14 -13.19
C GLY A 257 16.50 13.74 -13.43
N ARG A 258 16.35 15.07 -13.27
CA ARG A 258 15.11 15.78 -13.60
C ARG A 258 14.79 15.72 -15.10
N ALA A 259 15.80 15.87 -15.96
CA ALA A 259 15.65 15.79 -17.40
C ALA A 259 15.23 14.38 -17.85
N GLN A 260 15.82 13.33 -17.26
CA GLN A 260 15.42 11.95 -17.50
C GLN A 260 13.98 11.68 -17.07
N ARG A 261 13.56 12.15 -15.89
CA ARG A 261 12.16 12.01 -15.43
C ARG A 261 11.18 12.73 -16.36
N ARG A 262 11.54 13.91 -16.85
CA ARG A 262 10.72 14.68 -17.80
C ARG A 262 10.60 13.95 -19.14
N ALA A 263 11.68 13.39 -19.66
CA ALA A 263 11.65 12.57 -20.87
C ALA A 263 10.78 11.32 -20.70
N LEU A 264 10.87 10.63 -19.55
CA LEU A 264 10.01 9.50 -19.22
C LEU A 264 8.54 9.90 -19.12
N MET A 265 8.22 11.05 -18.51
CA MET A 265 6.84 11.53 -18.43
C MET A 265 6.26 11.85 -19.80
N LYS A 266 7.03 12.49 -20.70
CA LYS A 266 6.59 12.71 -22.09
C LYS A 266 6.30 11.39 -22.83
N LEU A 267 7.12 10.37 -22.61
CA LEU A 267 6.85 9.04 -23.17
C LEU A 267 5.57 8.44 -22.60
N LYS A 268 5.39 8.52 -21.28
CA LYS A 268 4.18 8.03 -20.60
C LYS A 268 2.92 8.72 -21.13
N ASP A 269 2.96 10.04 -21.29
CA ASP A 269 1.85 10.82 -21.87
C ASP A 269 1.59 10.44 -23.34
N LYS A 270 2.65 10.14 -24.12
CA LYS A 270 2.48 9.68 -25.50
C LYS A 270 1.81 8.31 -25.58
N PHE A 271 2.06 7.42 -24.62
CA PHE A 271 1.45 6.09 -24.56
C PHE A 271 0.07 6.08 -23.89
N SER A 272 -0.29 7.12 -23.15
CA SER A 272 -1.62 7.28 -22.54
C SER A 272 -2.67 7.81 -23.52
N ARG A 273 -2.31 8.00 -24.80
CA ARG A 273 -3.19 8.42 -25.90
C ARG A 273 -3.93 9.73 -25.58
N HIS A 274 -5.22 9.66 -25.26
CA HIS A 274 -6.12 10.82 -25.11
C HIS A 274 -6.23 11.34 -23.68
N LYS A 275 -5.60 10.68 -22.70
CA LYS A 275 -5.59 11.11 -21.29
C LYS A 275 -4.16 11.40 -20.85
N ARG A 276 -3.97 12.29 -19.87
CA ARG A 276 -2.66 12.51 -19.24
C ARG A 276 -2.32 11.30 -18.38
N TYR A 277 -1.04 10.94 -18.30
CA TYR A 277 -0.59 9.80 -17.49
C TYR A 277 -1.00 9.93 -16.02
N ALA A 278 -1.04 11.16 -15.49
CA ALA A 278 -1.47 11.43 -14.12
C ALA A 278 -2.91 10.97 -13.84
N ASP A 279 -3.78 11.09 -14.84
CA ASP A 279 -5.23 10.91 -14.74
C ASP A 279 -5.67 9.46 -15.07
N LEU A 280 -4.72 8.58 -15.41
CA LEU A 280 -4.98 7.16 -15.70
C LEU A 280 -5.26 6.32 -14.43
N GLU A 281 -6.08 5.28 -14.58
CA GLU A 281 -6.30 4.25 -13.55
C GLU A 281 -5.03 3.40 -13.33
N PRO A 282 -4.77 2.83 -12.12
CA PRO A 282 -3.55 2.06 -11.85
C PRO A 282 -3.25 0.94 -12.86
N ALA A 283 -4.25 0.19 -13.33
CA ALA A 283 -4.07 -0.86 -14.33
C ALA A 283 -3.61 -0.29 -15.69
N GLU A 284 -4.10 0.90 -16.07
CA GLU A 284 -3.69 1.57 -17.30
C GLU A 284 -2.28 2.15 -17.19
N LYS A 285 -1.93 2.70 -16.01
CA LYS A 285 -0.58 3.15 -15.69
C LYS A 285 0.42 2.01 -15.83
N GLU A 286 0.13 0.83 -15.31
CA GLU A 286 0.99 -0.34 -15.44
C GLU A 286 1.22 -0.75 -16.90
N ARG A 287 0.15 -0.76 -17.73
CA ARG A 287 0.27 -1.04 -19.17
C ARG A 287 1.13 -0.02 -19.91
N VAL A 288 1.05 1.26 -19.53
CA VAL A 288 1.90 2.33 -20.08
C VAL A 288 3.34 2.17 -19.62
N GLU A 289 3.57 1.86 -18.34
CA GLU A 289 4.92 1.65 -17.79
C GLU A 289 5.61 0.45 -18.41
N LYS A 290 4.92 -0.68 -18.61
CA LYS A 290 5.47 -1.85 -19.33
C LYS A 290 5.87 -1.50 -20.76
N ARG A 291 5.12 -0.63 -21.44
CA ARG A 291 5.46 -0.15 -22.79
C ARG A 291 6.67 0.79 -22.80
N VAL A 292 6.76 1.70 -21.83
CA VAL A 292 7.92 2.59 -21.67
C VAL A 292 9.18 1.80 -21.31
N ALA A 293 9.06 0.74 -20.49
CA ALA A 293 10.18 -0.10 -20.07
C ALA A 293 10.82 -0.87 -21.25
N LYS A 294 10.06 -1.17 -22.30
CA LYS A 294 10.55 -1.82 -23.53
C LYS A 294 11.36 -0.86 -24.44
N ILE A 295 11.38 0.44 -24.15
CA ILE A 295 12.13 1.41 -24.95
C ILE A 295 13.63 1.32 -24.61
N ASN A 296 14.45 1.32 -25.66
CA ASN A 296 15.91 1.33 -25.52
C ASN A 296 16.39 2.53 -24.67
N ARG A 297 17.23 2.23 -23.65
CA ARG A 297 17.80 3.20 -22.72
C ARG A 297 18.55 4.35 -23.43
N SER A 298 19.24 4.08 -24.52
CA SER A 298 19.99 5.09 -25.29
C SER A 298 19.06 6.11 -25.97
N ARG A 299 17.85 5.70 -26.36
CA ARG A 299 16.83 6.63 -26.88
C ARG A 299 16.31 7.55 -25.77
N ILE A 300 16.10 7.01 -24.57
CA ILE A 300 15.69 7.78 -23.39
C ILE A 300 16.77 8.80 -23.01
N GLN A 301 18.05 8.41 -23.05
CA GLN A 301 19.17 9.31 -22.80
C GLN A 301 19.24 10.47 -23.80
N ARG A 302 19.07 10.22 -25.10
CA ARG A 302 19.01 11.28 -26.12
C ARG A 302 17.85 12.26 -25.89
N MET A 303 16.67 11.75 -25.51
CA MET A 303 15.55 12.62 -25.13
C MET A 303 15.85 13.42 -23.86
N ALA A 304 16.46 12.79 -22.85
CA ALA A 304 16.86 13.45 -21.62
C ALA A 304 17.90 14.57 -21.87
N GLN A 305 18.85 14.37 -22.79
CA GLN A 305 19.80 15.41 -23.19
C GLN A 305 19.10 16.63 -23.79
N LYS A 306 18.08 16.42 -24.65
CA LYS A 306 17.25 17.51 -25.18
C LYS A 306 16.47 18.23 -24.07
N GLU A 307 15.89 17.48 -23.13
CA GLU A 307 15.17 18.06 -21.98
C GLU A 307 16.10 18.80 -21.00
N LEU A 308 17.39 18.46 -20.95
CA LEU A 308 18.34 19.06 -20.02
C LEU A 308 18.48 20.57 -20.25
N ILE A 309 18.39 21.04 -21.49
CA ILE A 309 18.46 22.46 -21.85
C ILE A 309 17.30 23.22 -21.19
N TYR A 310 16.08 22.71 -21.35
CA TYR A 310 14.90 23.29 -20.73
C TYR A 310 14.98 23.24 -19.20
N VAL A 311 15.42 22.11 -18.63
CA VAL A 311 15.53 21.93 -17.18
C VAL A 311 16.56 22.90 -16.58
N LYS A 312 17.69 23.13 -17.25
CA LYS A 312 18.70 24.11 -16.85
C LYS A 312 18.15 25.54 -16.86
N ARG A 313 17.39 25.91 -17.90
CA ARG A 313 16.75 27.24 -17.99
C ARG A 313 15.72 27.43 -16.88
N ALA A 314 14.82 26.47 -16.70
CA ALA A 314 13.79 26.51 -15.67
C ALA A 314 14.38 26.56 -14.24
N ASP A 315 15.46 25.83 -13.94
CA ASP A 315 16.12 25.89 -12.62
C ASP A 315 16.78 27.26 -12.39
N ARG A 316 17.39 27.84 -13.43
CA ARG A 316 17.97 29.19 -13.38
C ARG A 316 16.90 30.25 -13.12
N ASP A 317 15.78 30.19 -13.84
CA ASP A 317 14.69 31.16 -13.71
C ASP A 317 14.03 31.05 -12.33
N LYS A 318 13.82 29.81 -11.84
CA LYS A 318 13.36 29.56 -10.48
C LYS A 318 14.32 30.14 -9.44
N PHE A 319 15.63 29.93 -9.60
CA PHE A 319 16.63 30.46 -8.67
C PHE A 319 16.69 31.99 -8.69
N LYS A 320 16.56 32.61 -9.87
CA LYS A 320 16.48 34.08 -9.97
C LYS A 320 15.26 34.61 -9.23
N LYS A 321 14.09 33.99 -9.43
CA LYS A 321 12.84 34.36 -8.75
C LYS A 321 12.96 34.22 -7.23
N THR A 322 13.44 33.08 -6.73
CA THR A 322 13.59 32.87 -5.27
C THR A 322 14.64 33.80 -4.65
N LYS A 323 15.69 34.17 -5.39
CA LYS A 323 16.67 35.17 -4.96
C LYS A 323 16.05 36.57 -4.90
N ALA A 324 15.26 36.97 -5.90
CA ALA A 324 14.55 38.24 -5.91
C ALA A 324 13.51 38.35 -4.78
N GLU A 325 12.74 37.29 -4.54
CA GLU A 325 11.80 37.19 -3.41
C GLU A 325 12.52 37.25 -2.05
N SER A 326 13.69 36.59 -1.93
CA SER A 326 14.48 36.66 -0.69
C SER A 326 15.09 38.05 -0.47
N PHE A 327 15.49 38.74 -1.55
CA PHE A 327 16.04 40.08 -1.48
C PHE A 327 14.96 41.11 -1.14
N SER A 328 13.78 41.04 -1.76
CA SER A 328 12.64 41.89 -1.43
C SER A 328 12.19 41.70 0.01
N ALA A 329 12.02 40.45 0.49
CA ALA A 329 11.71 40.19 1.89
C ALA A 329 12.79 40.70 2.87
N TRP A 330 14.07 40.63 2.48
CA TRP A 330 15.15 41.22 3.27
C TRP A 330 15.10 42.74 3.29
N LEU A 331 14.81 43.36 2.14
CA LEU A 331 14.68 44.82 2.01
C LEU A 331 13.51 45.33 2.85
N GLU A 332 12.35 44.69 2.72
CA GLU A 332 11.15 44.98 3.51
C GLU A 332 11.44 44.87 5.02
N ALA A 333 12.02 43.75 5.46
CA ALA A 333 12.38 43.56 6.87
C ALA A 333 13.39 44.60 7.39
N LYS A 334 14.27 45.13 6.52
CA LYS A 334 15.24 46.16 6.89
C LYS A 334 14.65 47.57 6.88
N MET A 335 13.64 47.81 6.04
CA MET A 335 12.89 49.07 6.01
C MET A 335 11.86 49.18 7.13
N THR A 336 11.32 48.05 7.60
CA THR A 336 10.41 48.00 8.75
C THR A 336 11.19 47.76 10.06
N ASN A 337 11.89 48.77 10.57
CA ASN A 337 12.39 48.70 11.94
C ASN A 337 11.18 48.76 12.91
N PRO A 338 11.02 47.82 13.85
CA PRO A 338 9.93 47.88 14.82
C PRO A 338 10.05 49.15 15.66
N GLN A 339 8.94 49.88 15.80
CA GLN A 339 8.87 51.08 16.62
C GLN A 339 8.81 50.72 18.12
N ASP A 340 9.27 51.64 18.99
CA ASP A 340 9.10 51.45 20.44
C ASP A 340 7.62 51.60 20.83
N ALA A 341 7.09 50.67 21.62
CA ALA A 341 5.67 50.63 21.95
C ALA A 341 5.23 51.81 22.84
N ASP A 342 6.15 52.37 23.62
CA ASP A 342 5.86 53.46 24.55
C ASP A 342 5.79 54.83 23.83
N VAL A 343 6.22 54.92 22.56
CA VAL A 343 6.29 56.19 21.80
C VAL A 343 5.71 56.06 20.37
N LYS A 344 4.97 54.98 20.12
CA LYS A 344 4.42 54.61 18.80
C LYS A 344 3.48 55.66 18.15
N ASP A 345 2.87 56.54 18.94
CA ASP A 345 1.83 57.48 18.48
C ASP A 345 2.40 58.87 18.10
N ARG A 346 3.73 59.04 18.09
CA ARG A 346 4.40 60.31 17.80
C ARG A 346 5.01 60.35 16.39
N PRO A 347 5.04 61.53 15.73
CA PRO A 347 5.55 61.65 14.36
C PRO A 347 7.07 61.31 14.26
N GLY A 348 7.47 60.63 13.17
CA GLY A 348 8.87 60.30 12.86
C GLY A 348 9.24 58.81 12.93
N THR A 349 10.43 58.45 12.43
CA THR A 349 10.95 57.07 12.56
C THR A 349 11.57 56.90 13.93
N GLN A 350 11.00 55.99 14.74
CA GLN A 350 11.41 55.80 16.13
C GLN A 350 11.83 54.34 16.38
N PRO A 351 13.02 53.92 15.90
CA PRO A 351 13.42 52.52 15.96
C PRO A 351 13.64 52.11 17.42
N LYS A 352 13.04 50.99 17.80
CA LYS A 352 13.14 50.40 19.15
C LYS A 352 14.57 50.32 19.73
N PRO A 353 15.65 50.06 18.95
CA PRO A 353 17.01 50.09 19.48
C PRO A 353 17.42 51.39 20.17
N TYR A 354 16.91 52.55 19.74
CA TYR A 354 17.26 53.86 20.31
C TYR A 354 16.60 54.14 21.67
N TYR A 355 15.65 53.31 22.08
CA TYR A 355 14.95 53.43 23.37
C TYR A 355 15.27 52.26 24.32
N LYS A 356 16.18 51.37 23.91
CA LYS A 356 16.57 50.18 24.69
C LYS A 356 17.45 50.59 25.88
N GLY A 357 16.99 50.29 27.09
CA GLY A 357 17.71 50.64 28.33
C GLY A 357 17.33 52.01 28.91
N VAL A 358 16.42 52.74 28.25
CA VAL A 358 15.86 54.00 28.74
C VAL A 358 14.67 53.71 29.64
N ALA A 359 14.62 54.38 30.80
CA ALA A 359 13.48 54.30 31.70
C ALA A 359 12.19 54.80 31.01
N LYS A 360 11.05 54.19 31.33
CA LYS A 360 9.78 54.39 30.60
C LYS A 360 9.32 55.86 30.62
N ASP A 361 9.53 56.54 31.73
CA ASP A 361 9.26 57.97 31.95
C ASP A 361 10.15 58.91 31.12
N LYS A 362 11.30 58.43 30.63
CA LYS A 362 12.27 59.24 29.83
C LYS A 362 12.18 59.01 28.33
N LYS A 363 11.48 57.96 27.88
CA LYS A 363 11.34 57.65 26.45
C LYS A 363 10.63 58.76 25.68
N ASP A 364 9.61 59.34 26.30
CA ASP A 364 8.85 60.47 25.77
C ASP A 364 9.71 61.74 25.65
N ASP A 365 10.53 62.04 26.63
CA ASP A 365 11.47 63.17 26.56
C ASP A 365 12.53 62.95 25.47
N ARG A 366 13.03 61.70 25.37
CA ARG A 366 14.01 61.30 24.36
C ARG A 366 13.46 61.42 22.95
N ALA A 367 12.19 61.07 22.74
CA ALA A 367 11.53 61.23 21.44
C ALA A 367 11.37 62.70 21.04
N ARG A 368 10.94 63.56 21.99
CA ARG A 368 10.89 65.02 21.77
C ARG A 368 12.25 65.60 21.43
N HIS A 369 13.30 65.10 22.08
CA HIS A 369 14.68 65.51 21.81
C HIS A 369 15.10 65.19 20.37
N PHE A 370 14.82 63.97 19.88
CA PHE A 370 15.13 63.60 18.50
C PHE A 370 14.28 64.36 17.48
N GLU A 371 12.99 64.57 17.72
CA GLU A 371 12.12 65.36 16.84
C GLU A 371 12.59 66.82 16.70
N LYS A 372 13.01 67.43 17.82
CA LYS A 372 13.50 68.81 17.85
C LYS A 372 14.84 68.96 17.12
N ASN A 373 15.74 68.00 17.26
CA ASN A 373 17.07 68.07 16.66
C ASN A 373 17.11 67.53 15.21
N ALA A 374 16.14 66.73 14.77
CA ALA A 374 16.06 66.24 13.39
C ALA A 374 15.88 67.34 12.34
N LYS A 375 15.48 68.56 12.76
CA LYS A 375 15.33 69.73 11.89
C LYS A 375 16.57 70.63 11.86
N LYS A 376 17.61 70.30 12.63
CA LYS A 376 18.85 71.08 12.69
C LYS A 376 19.85 70.59 11.62
N SER A 377 20.76 71.48 11.24
CA SER A 377 21.86 71.14 10.31
C SER A 377 22.88 70.21 10.99
N ASP A 378 23.49 69.33 10.22
CA ASP A 378 24.57 68.44 10.69
C ASP A 378 25.82 69.21 11.17
N SER A 379 25.95 70.49 10.78
CA SER A 379 27.04 71.39 11.19
C SER A 379 26.73 72.21 12.46
N ASP A 380 25.56 72.04 13.07
CA ASP A 380 25.20 72.72 14.33
C ASP A 380 25.56 71.82 15.51
N ASP A 381 26.58 72.21 16.29
CA ASP A 381 27.05 71.51 17.49
C ASP A 381 25.91 71.24 18.50
N SER A 382 24.88 72.09 18.51
CA SER A 382 23.72 71.93 19.40
C SER A 382 22.80 70.77 19.01
N ALA A 383 22.99 70.14 17.84
CA ALA A 383 22.29 68.95 17.38
C ALA A 383 22.80 67.66 18.04
N TYR A 384 24.04 67.64 18.53
CA TYR A 384 24.70 66.46 19.11
C TYR A 384 24.63 66.38 20.63
N LYS A 385 23.74 67.16 21.26
CA LYS A 385 23.53 67.08 22.71
C LYS A 385 23.06 65.68 23.11
N PRO A 386 23.57 65.09 24.22
CA PRO A 386 23.17 63.77 24.65
C PRO A 386 21.66 63.68 24.90
N ALA A 387 21.03 62.62 24.40
CA ALA A 387 19.61 62.44 24.57
C ALA A 387 19.25 62.13 26.05
N PRO A 388 18.05 62.49 26.52
CA PRO A 388 17.56 62.10 27.83
C PRO A 388 17.69 60.59 28.07
N GLY A 389 18.35 60.21 29.17
CA GLY A 389 18.66 58.81 29.50
C GLY A 389 20.02 58.28 29.02
N ASP A 390 20.78 59.03 28.22
CA ASP A 390 22.15 58.64 27.80
C ASP A 390 23.25 59.16 28.76
N LYS A 391 22.95 60.08 29.69
CA LYS A 391 23.93 60.68 30.61
C LYS A 391 24.65 59.66 31.52
N GLU A 392 24.00 58.55 31.84
CA GLU A 392 24.57 57.47 32.68
C GLU A 392 25.04 56.26 31.85
N ALA A 393 24.87 56.30 30.52
CA ALA A 393 25.17 55.19 29.63
C ALA A 393 26.67 55.16 29.28
N LYS A 394 27.43 54.28 29.94
CA LYS A 394 28.83 54.01 29.58
C LYS A 394 28.90 53.22 28.27
N THR A 395 29.31 53.86 27.18
CA THR A 395 29.56 53.16 25.91
C THR A 395 30.83 52.33 26.01
N LYS A 396 30.74 51.04 25.68
CA LYS A 396 31.93 50.19 25.51
C LYS A 396 32.56 50.49 24.16
N GLU A 397 33.85 50.79 24.14
CA GLU A 397 34.58 51.00 22.88
C GLU A 397 34.42 49.81 21.93
N SER A 398 34.18 50.10 20.66
CA SER A 398 33.96 49.06 19.66
C SER A 398 35.24 48.25 19.43
N LYS A 399 35.09 46.99 18.97
CA LYS A 399 36.24 46.18 18.55
C LYS A 399 37.08 46.87 17.48
N HIS A 400 36.46 47.69 16.63
CA HIS A 400 37.14 48.43 15.57
C HIS A 400 37.92 49.63 16.10
N THR A 401 37.36 50.37 17.06
CA THR A 401 38.02 51.49 17.73
C THR A 401 39.24 51.02 18.51
N LYS A 402 39.10 49.92 19.25
CA LYS A 402 40.24 49.27 19.93
C LYS A 402 41.32 48.81 18.95
N LYS A 403 40.91 48.29 17.79
CA LYS A 403 41.85 47.84 16.74
C LYS A 403 42.54 49.01 16.04
N ALA A 404 41.83 50.11 15.81
CA ALA A 404 42.38 51.34 15.24
C ALA A 404 43.42 51.94 16.19
N ARG A 405 43.08 52.03 17.49
CA ARG A 405 44.02 52.46 18.53
C ARG A 405 45.22 51.53 18.66
N ALA A 406 45.00 50.21 18.59
CA ALA A 406 46.08 49.21 18.59
C ALA A 406 46.95 49.24 17.31
N MET A 407 46.46 49.83 16.23
CA MET A 407 47.21 50.10 15.00
C MET A 407 47.86 51.50 15.00
N GLY A 408 47.84 52.23 16.12
CA GLY A 408 48.44 53.56 16.25
C GLY A 408 47.55 54.72 15.80
N TYR A 409 46.29 54.47 15.44
CA TYR A 409 45.32 55.54 15.17
C TYR A 409 44.64 55.95 16.48
N THR A 410 45.30 56.81 17.25
CA THR A 410 44.77 57.45 18.47
C THR A 410 44.09 58.79 18.14
N GLU A 411 43.19 59.28 18.98
CA GLU A 411 42.49 60.57 18.78
C GLU A 411 43.43 61.79 18.87
N ASP A 412 44.62 61.60 19.45
CA ASP A 412 45.72 62.56 19.44
C ASP A 412 46.67 62.25 18.28
N LEU A 413 46.19 62.44 17.04
CA LEU A 413 47.12 62.62 15.92
C LEU A 413 47.59 64.06 15.97
N ASN A 414 48.79 64.30 16.50
CA ASN A 414 49.46 65.56 16.25
C ASN A 414 49.74 65.63 14.74
N TRP A 415 48.96 66.45 14.02
CA TRP A 415 49.04 66.54 12.56
C TRP A 415 50.43 66.95 12.06
N GLU A 416 51.23 67.59 12.90
CA GLU A 416 52.61 67.99 12.58
C GLU A 416 53.57 66.80 12.52
N GLU A 417 53.40 65.79 13.38
CA GLU A 417 54.27 64.60 13.44
C GLU A 417 54.02 63.62 12.29
N LEU A 418 52.81 63.63 11.71
CA LEU A 418 52.44 62.75 10.61
C LEU A 418 52.94 63.26 9.24
N ILE A 419 53.20 64.56 9.11
CA ILE A 419 53.61 65.18 7.84
C ILE A 419 55.13 65.06 7.63
N GLU A 420 55.95 65.08 8.68
CA GLU A 420 57.42 64.96 8.56
C GLU A 420 57.92 63.59 8.07
N GLY A 421 57.10 62.53 8.13
CA GLY A 421 57.49 61.17 7.75
C GLY A 421 56.85 60.61 6.47
N LEU A 422 55.96 61.36 5.82
CA LEU A 422 55.23 60.90 4.63
C LEU A 422 55.91 61.42 3.35
N ASP A 423 56.94 60.70 2.93
CA ASP A 423 57.48 60.77 1.57
C ASP A 423 56.32 60.60 0.57
N GLU A 424 56.22 61.50 -0.41
CA GLU A 424 55.06 61.75 -1.30
C GLU A 424 54.69 60.57 -2.24
N GLY A 425 55.26 59.38 -2.04
CA GLY A 425 55.18 58.24 -2.94
C GLY A 425 54.02 57.26 -2.75
N LEU A 426 53.20 57.36 -1.69
CA LEU A 426 52.23 56.30 -1.33
C LEU A 426 50.75 56.55 -1.68
N TRP A 427 50.38 57.75 -2.13
CA TRP A 427 49.02 58.01 -2.62
C TRP A 427 48.94 57.83 -4.14
N GLY A 428 48.67 56.60 -4.60
CA GLY A 428 48.33 56.38 -6.02
C GLY A 428 48.68 55.02 -6.62
N GLN A 429 49.35 54.11 -5.91
CA GLN A 429 49.69 52.80 -6.50
C GLN A 429 48.57 51.77 -6.32
N ARG A 430 47.93 51.39 -7.43
CA ARG A 430 46.99 50.25 -7.50
C ARG A 430 47.73 48.94 -7.20
N VAL A 431 47.49 48.37 -6.03
CA VAL A 431 47.96 47.02 -5.70
C VAL A 431 47.21 45.97 -6.53
N SER A 432 47.88 45.35 -7.50
CA SER A 432 47.31 44.39 -8.46
C SER A 432 47.39 42.91 -8.02
N LYS A 433 47.85 42.61 -6.80
CA LYS A 433 47.99 41.21 -6.31
C LYS A 433 47.28 40.97 -4.98
N ARG A 434 46.66 39.79 -4.87
CA ARG A 434 45.82 39.39 -3.74
C ARG A 434 46.66 39.00 -2.49
N PRO A 435 46.15 39.25 -1.26
CA PRO A 435 46.96 39.23 -0.03
C PRO A 435 47.54 37.88 0.42
N HIS A 436 47.17 36.75 -0.20
CA HIS A 436 47.59 35.41 0.23
C HIS A 436 48.95 34.98 -0.34
N MET A 437 49.61 35.80 -1.16
CA MET A 437 50.93 35.53 -1.73
C MET A 437 52.07 36.31 -1.04
N LEU A 438 51.81 36.88 0.14
CA LEU A 438 52.79 37.66 0.93
C LEU A 438 53.29 36.92 2.18
N MET A 439 52.81 35.71 2.47
CA MET A 439 53.28 34.90 3.59
C MET A 439 54.02 33.66 3.09
N ASP A 440 55.20 33.86 2.52
CA ASP A 440 56.20 32.81 2.28
C ASP A 440 57.59 33.45 2.18
N LYS A 441 57.96 34.25 3.18
CA LYS A 441 59.36 34.60 3.48
C LYS A 441 59.49 34.88 4.97
N ASN A 442 59.80 33.84 5.73
CA ASN A 442 60.59 33.90 6.96
C ASN A 442 61.21 32.50 7.10
N ASN A 443 62.43 32.36 6.60
CA ASN A 443 63.40 31.38 7.10
C ASN A 443 64.15 32.06 8.25
#